data_AF-A0A8T3WDT5-F1
#
_entry.id   AF-A0A8T3WDT5-F1
#
_cell.length_a   1.000
_cell.length_b   1.000
_cell.length_c   1.000
_cell.angle_alpha   90.00
_cell.angle_beta   90.00
_cell.angle_gamma   90.00
#
_symmetry.space_group_name_H-M   'P 1'
#
loop_
_entity.id
_entity.type
_entity.pdbx_description
1 polymer ?
#
loop_
_entity_poly.entity_id
_entity_poly.type
_entity_poly.pdbx_seq_one_letter_code
_entity_poly.pdbx_strand_id
1 'polypeptide(L)'
;MKKELKYLLGIFFVSIILRSILAFFIRSPTIFSDEYIYLKMAQSFFLDQNFLLNGVSVAKYPPLYSIIISFFYLFGDVNFIYYIIKVFNAVLISSVIFPLYYIAKRYLDFKKAIFISLAASFAAPYFIFNNFIMAENLYYP
;
A
#
# COMPACT_ATOMS: atom_id res chain seq x y z
N MET A 1 -25.69 9.70 1.98
CA MET A 1 -24.70 9.03 2.85
C MET A 1 -24.65 7.51 2.70
N LYS A 2 -25.64 6.72 3.18
CA LYS A 2 -25.54 5.23 3.11
C LYS A 2 -25.33 4.67 1.69
N LYS A 3 -26.04 5.21 0.69
CA LYS A 3 -25.89 4.81 -0.72
C LYS A 3 -24.51 5.18 -1.29
N GLU A 4 -24.02 6.36 -0.96
CA GLU A 4 -22.72 6.88 -1.41
C GLU A 4 -21.57 6.00 -0.89
N LEU A 5 -21.60 5.69 0.41
CA LEU A 5 -20.61 4.84 1.06
C LEU A 5 -20.56 3.44 0.44
N LYS A 6 -21.72 2.86 0.08
CA LYS A 6 -21.77 1.56 -0.62
C LYS A 6 -21.02 1.59 -1.96
N TYR A 7 -21.17 2.66 -2.76
CA TYR A 7 -20.43 2.78 -4.02
C TYR A 7 -18.93 2.94 -3.80
N LEU A 8 -18.53 3.77 -2.83
CA LEU A 8 -17.11 3.95 -2.50
C LEU A 8 -16.47 2.65 -2.03
N LEU A 9 -17.13 1.92 -1.13
CA LEU A 9 -16.66 0.62 -0.67
C LEU A 9 -16.59 -0.38 -1.83
N GLY A 10 -17.58 -0.41 -2.71
CA GLY A 10 -17.55 -1.27 -3.90
C GLY A 10 -16.33 -0.98 -4.77
N ILE A 11 -16.08 0.29 -5.10
CA ILE A 11 -14.90 0.72 -5.88
C ILE A 11 -13.60 0.34 -5.16
N PHE A 12 -13.53 0.60 -3.86
CA PHE A 12 -12.38 0.30 -3.02
C PHE A 12 -12.03 -1.20 -3.04
N PHE A 13 -13.01 -2.07 -2.77
CA PHE A 13 -12.80 -3.51 -2.79
C PHE A 13 -12.45 -4.05 -4.18
N VAL A 14 -13.13 -3.58 -5.23
CA VAL A 14 -12.80 -3.95 -6.61
C VAL A 14 -11.36 -3.54 -6.94
N SER A 15 -10.93 -2.35 -6.53
CA SER A 15 -9.56 -1.86 -6.72
C SER A 15 -8.54 -2.74 -5.98
N ILE A 16 -8.80 -3.10 -4.72
CA ILE A 16 -7.93 -4.00 -3.94
C ILE A 16 -7.80 -5.36 -4.63
N ILE A 17 -8.91 -5.96 -5.05
CA ILE A 17 -8.92 -7.28 -5.69
C ILE A 17 -8.09 -7.25 -6.98
N LEU A 18 -8.37 -6.30 -7.87
CA LEU A 18 -7.65 -6.18 -9.14
C LEU A 18 -6.15 -5.97 -8.91
N ARG A 19 -5.77 -5.06 -8.00
CA ARG A 19 -4.37 -4.81 -7.66
C ARG A 19 -3.67 -6.01 -7.05
N SER A 20 -4.35 -6.74 -6.17
CA SER A 20 -3.80 -7.94 -5.53
C SER A 20 -3.55 -9.05 -6.55
N ILE A 21 -4.49 -9.25 -7.49
CA ILE A 21 -4.33 -10.20 -8.60
C ILE A 21 -3.14 -9.80 -9.48
N LEU A 22 -3.02 -8.53 -9.84
CA LEU A 22 -1.89 -8.05 -10.65
C LEU A 22 -0.55 -8.20 -9.89
N ALA A 23 -0.53 -7.85 -8.61
CA ALA A 23 0.63 -7.98 -7.75
C ALA A 23 1.08 -9.44 -7.59
N PHE A 24 0.16 -10.41 -7.66
CA PHE A 24 0.49 -11.85 -7.58
C PHE A 24 1.47 -12.29 -8.69
N PHE A 25 1.37 -11.69 -9.88
CA PHE A 25 2.24 -12.02 -11.01
C PHE A 25 3.66 -11.47 -10.88
N ILE A 26 3.88 -10.48 -10.00
CA ILE A 26 5.20 -9.88 -9.75
C ILE A 26 5.85 -10.60 -8.57
N ARG A 27 6.64 -11.64 -8.85
CA ARG A 27 7.15 -12.55 -7.81
C ARG A 27 8.43 -12.08 -7.10
N SER A 28 9.13 -11.11 -7.67
CA SER A 28 10.41 -10.62 -7.15
C SER A 28 10.39 -9.10 -6.99
N PRO A 29 11.23 -8.57 -6.07
CA PRO A 29 11.51 -7.14 -6.03
C PRO A 29 12.01 -6.64 -7.38
N THR A 30 11.59 -5.46 -7.75
CA THR A 30 11.94 -4.80 -9.02
C THR A 30 12.78 -3.55 -8.76
N ILE A 31 12.52 -2.84 -7.65
CA ILE A 31 13.38 -1.77 -7.11
C ILE A 31 14.20 -2.38 -5.97
N PHE A 32 15.15 -3.24 -6.34
CA PHE A 32 15.82 -4.16 -5.39
C PHE A 32 16.42 -3.44 -4.17
N SER A 33 17.06 -2.28 -4.36
CA SER A 33 17.72 -1.56 -3.27
C SER A 33 16.74 -1.17 -2.15
N ASP A 34 15.69 -0.44 -2.48
CA ASP A 34 14.76 0.11 -1.48
C ASP A 34 13.88 -1.00 -0.87
N GLU A 35 13.36 -1.89 -1.71
CA GLU A 35 12.53 -3.01 -1.26
C GLU A 35 13.28 -3.93 -0.30
N TYR A 36 14.54 -4.23 -0.60
CA TYR A 36 15.38 -5.06 0.26
C TYR A 36 15.61 -4.42 1.63
N ILE A 37 15.84 -3.11 1.67
CA ILE A 37 16.09 -2.39 2.92
C ILE A 37 14.84 -2.41 3.80
N TYR A 38 13.68 -2.05 3.27
CA TYR A 38 12.43 -2.06 4.05
C TYR A 38 12.06 -3.45 4.55
N LEU A 39 12.23 -4.49 3.71
CA LEU A 39 12.04 -5.89 4.10
C LEU A 39 13.00 -6.33 5.21
N LYS A 40 14.29 -6.00 5.10
CA LYS A 40 15.29 -6.38 6.12
C LYS A 40 15.11 -5.64 7.42
N MET A 41 14.74 -4.37 7.37
CA MET A 41 14.34 -3.61 8.56
C MET A 41 13.09 -4.20 9.22
N ALA A 42 12.09 -4.63 8.45
CA ALA A 42 10.90 -5.29 8.99
C ALA A 42 11.23 -6.64 9.62
N GLN A 43 12.07 -7.44 8.97
CA GLN A 43 12.53 -8.73 9.46
C GLN A 43 13.31 -8.58 10.78
N SER A 44 14.29 -7.67 10.84
CA SER A 44 15.09 -7.44 12.05
C SER A 44 14.26 -6.84 13.18
N PHE A 45 13.31 -5.97 12.87
CA PHE A 45 12.39 -5.45 13.88
C PHE A 45 11.50 -6.54 14.46
N PHE A 46 11.01 -7.46 13.63
CA PHE A 46 10.22 -8.61 14.07
C PHE A 46 11.00 -9.54 15.02
N LEU A 47 12.28 -9.80 14.72
CA LEU A 47 13.12 -10.73 15.49
C LEU A 47 13.69 -10.10 16.76
N ASP A 48 14.29 -8.91 16.63
CA ASP A 48 15.16 -8.34 17.66
C ASP A 48 14.77 -6.91 18.06
N GLN A 49 13.66 -6.37 17.53
CA GLN A 49 13.20 -4.98 17.74
C GLN A 49 14.23 -3.92 17.34
N ASN A 50 15.16 -4.28 16.45
CA ASN A 50 16.20 -3.40 15.93
C ASN A 50 16.02 -3.18 14.41
N PHE A 51 16.54 -2.08 13.89
CA PHE A 51 16.54 -1.79 12.44
C PHE A 51 17.91 -2.11 11.85
N LEU A 52 18.09 -3.37 11.44
CA LEU A 52 19.36 -3.89 10.95
C LEU A 52 19.26 -4.31 9.48
N LEU A 53 20.30 -3.97 8.72
CA LEU A 53 20.59 -4.49 7.39
C LEU A 53 21.87 -5.31 7.48
N ASN A 54 21.76 -6.63 7.34
CA ASN A 54 22.89 -7.56 7.44
C ASN A 54 23.76 -7.34 8.70
N GLY A 55 23.11 -7.09 9.85
CA GLY A 55 23.77 -6.85 11.14
C GLY A 55 24.24 -5.41 11.38
N VAL A 56 24.09 -4.51 10.41
CA VAL A 56 24.47 -3.10 10.53
C VAL A 56 23.23 -2.25 10.75
N SER A 57 23.27 -1.32 11.71
CA SER A 57 22.15 -0.40 11.97
C SER A 57 21.92 0.53 10.79
N VAL A 58 20.66 0.67 10.38
CA VAL A 58 20.24 1.58 9.30
C VAL A 58 19.27 2.61 9.85
N ALA A 59 19.79 3.79 10.18
CA ALA A 59 18.99 4.91 10.71
C ALA A 59 18.46 5.87 9.62
N LYS A 60 18.86 5.69 8.36
CA LYS A 60 18.54 6.64 7.27
C LYS A 60 17.10 6.51 6.74
N TYR A 61 16.47 5.34 6.90
CA TYR A 61 15.15 5.05 6.30
C TYR A 61 14.03 5.22 7.33
N PRO A 62 12.87 5.78 6.95
CA PRO A 62 11.73 5.93 7.85
C PRO A 62 11.26 4.56 8.40
N PRO A 63 11.24 4.35 9.73
CA PRO A 63 11.01 3.03 10.30
C PRO A 63 9.53 2.62 10.30
N LEU A 64 8.60 3.57 10.22
CA LEU A 64 7.15 3.32 10.39
C LEU A 64 6.63 2.26 9.43
N TYR A 65 7.03 2.32 8.16
CA TYR A 65 6.60 1.33 7.17
C TYR A 65 7.10 -0.08 7.52
N SER A 66 8.39 -0.21 7.86
CA SER A 66 8.98 -1.47 8.30
C SER A 66 8.34 -2.03 9.57
N ILE A 67 8.00 -1.18 10.54
CA ILE A 67 7.27 -1.57 11.76
C ILE A 67 5.88 -2.11 11.43
N ILE A 68 5.17 -1.52 10.48
CA ILE A 68 3.83 -1.98 10.10
C ILE A 68 3.91 -3.32 9.35
N ILE A 69 4.84 -3.45 8.40
CA ILE A 69 4.94 -4.68 7.62
C ILE A 69 5.63 -5.82 8.38
N SER A 70 6.32 -5.54 9.50
CA SER A 70 6.94 -6.57 10.34
C SER A 70 5.94 -7.56 10.91
N PHE A 71 4.68 -7.13 11.13
CA PHE A 71 3.61 -8.03 11.59
C PHE A 71 3.37 -9.19 10.63
N PHE A 72 3.61 -9.01 9.32
CA PHE A 72 3.44 -10.08 8.35
C PHE A 72 4.51 -11.18 8.47
N TYR A 73 5.65 -10.91 9.12
CA TYR A 73 6.67 -11.94 9.35
C TYR A 73 6.21 -13.08 10.27
N LEU A 74 5.07 -12.93 10.95
CA LEU A 74 4.39 -14.01 11.66
C LEU A 74 4.04 -15.21 10.76
N PHE A 75 3.92 -15.02 9.44
CA PHE A 75 3.56 -16.09 8.51
C PHE A 75 4.74 -17.00 8.11
N GLY A 76 5.98 -16.63 8.39
CA GLY A 76 7.19 -17.44 8.18
C GLY A 76 7.63 -17.68 6.72
N ASP A 77 6.71 -17.83 5.77
CA ASP A 77 7.03 -18.03 4.35
C ASP A 77 7.33 -16.69 3.64
N VAL A 78 8.55 -16.56 3.10
CA VAL A 78 9.03 -15.30 2.51
C VAL A 78 8.21 -14.88 1.28
N ASN A 79 7.78 -15.83 0.44
CA ASN A 79 6.98 -15.51 -0.75
C ASN A 79 5.58 -15.03 -0.37
N PHE A 80 4.98 -15.67 0.63
CA PHE A 80 3.69 -15.29 1.17
C PHE A 80 3.76 -13.94 1.89
N ILE A 81 4.82 -13.69 2.68
CA ILE A 81 5.10 -12.39 3.31
C ILE A 81 5.18 -11.30 2.23
N TYR A 82 5.98 -11.51 1.19
CA TYR A 82 6.11 -10.56 0.09
C TYR A 82 4.76 -10.28 -0.59
N TYR A 83 3.96 -11.33 -0.82
CA TYR A 83 2.64 -11.18 -1.41
C TYR A 83 1.66 -10.42 -0.50
N ILE A 84 1.55 -10.79 0.77
CA ILE A 84 0.61 -10.15 1.70
C ILE A 84 0.97 -8.69 1.96
N ILE A 85 2.26 -8.32 1.94
CA ILE A 85 2.68 -6.92 1.99
C ILE A 85 2.17 -6.15 0.78
N LYS A 86 2.25 -6.69 -0.43
CA LYS A 86 1.69 -6.04 -1.62
C LYS A 86 0.17 -5.93 -1.58
N VAL A 87 -0.52 -6.92 -1.01
CA VAL A 87 -1.96 -6.85 -0.75
C VAL A 87 -2.28 -5.71 0.23
N PHE A 88 -1.50 -5.60 1.31
CA PHE A 88 -1.61 -4.47 2.25
C PHE A 88 -1.36 -3.13 1.57
N ASN A 89 -0.32 -3.01 0.74
CA ASN A 89 -0.06 -1.81 -0.05
C ASN A 89 -1.22 -1.50 -1.00
N ALA A 90 -1.87 -2.52 -1.59
CA ALA A 90 -3.05 -2.32 -2.43
C ALA A 90 -4.22 -1.73 -1.63
N VAL A 91 -4.42 -2.13 -0.37
CA VAL A 91 -5.40 -1.52 0.54
C VAL A 91 -5.07 -0.05 0.77
N LEU A 92 -3.82 0.28 1.07
CA LEU A 92 -3.37 1.65 1.26
C LEU A 92 -3.64 2.49 0.01
N ILE A 93 -3.06 2.12 -1.13
CA ILE A 93 -3.20 2.89 -2.38
C ILE A 93 -4.67 3.03 -2.80
N SER A 94 -5.49 1.98 -2.65
CA SER A 94 -6.92 2.05 -2.99
C SER A 94 -7.70 2.97 -2.06
N SER A 95 -7.23 3.23 -0.84
CA SER A 95 -7.94 4.09 0.12
C SER A 95 -7.96 5.58 -0.26
N VAL A 96 -7.13 6.02 -1.22
CA VAL A 96 -7.12 7.40 -1.74
C VAL A 96 -8.48 7.85 -2.29
N ILE A 97 -9.33 6.90 -2.70
CA ILE A 97 -10.68 7.19 -3.20
C ILE A 97 -11.53 7.94 -2.17
N PHE A 98 -11.32 7.68 -0.87
CA PHE A 98 -12.07 8.31 0.21
C PHE A 98 -11.74 9.80 0.36
N PRO A 99 -10.48 10.23 0.60
CA PRO A 99 -10.16 11.64 0.70
C PRO A 99 -10.49 12.40 -0.59
N LEU A 100 -10.21 11.84 -1.77
CA LEU A 100 -10.58 12.45 -3.05
C LEU A 100 -12.09 12.70 -3.15
N TYR A 101 -12.92 11.73 -2.76
CA TYR A 101 -14.36 11.89 -2.76
C TYR A 101 -14.85 12.95 -1.79
N TYR A 102 -14.32 12.97 -0.56
CA TYR A 102 -14.72 13.98 0.42
C TYR A 102 -14.29 15.40 0.03
N ILE A 103 -13.20 15.55 -0.72
CA ILE A 103 -12.79 16.83 -1.31
C ILE A 103 -13.73 17.19 -2.46
N ALA A 104 -13.93 16.29 -3.43
CA ALA A 104 -14.75 16.52 -4.62
C ALA A 104 -16.21 16.84 -4.27
N LYS A 105 -16.76 16.17 -3.26
CA LYS A 105 -18.13 16.37 -2.78
C LYS A 105 -18.40 17.79 -2.24
N ARG A 106 -17.35 18.54 -1.84
CA ARG A 106 -17.52 19.94 -1.40
C ARG A 106 -17.91 20.87 -2.54
N TYR A 107 -17.61 20.50 -3.79
CA TYR A 107 -17.75 21.38 -4.96
C TYR A 107 -18.66 20.80 -6.05
N LEU A 108 -18.97 19.51 -5.99
CA LEU A 108 -19.64 18.77 -7.07
C LEU A 108 -20.84 17.98 -6.57
N ASP A 109 -21.78 17.72 -7.48
CA ASP A 109 -22.86 16.77 -7.22
C ASP A 109 -22.32 15.34 -7.07
N PHE A 110 -23.12 14.48 -6.43
CA PHE A 110 -22.73 13.12 -6.08
C PHE A 110 -22.14 12.31 -7.25
N LYS A 111 -22.75 12.39 -8.45
CA LYS A 111 -22.31 11.59 -9.60
C LYS A 111 -20.95 12.07 -10.11
N LYS A 112 -20.78 13.39 -10.24
CA LYS A 112 -19.50 14.00 -10.65
C LYS A 112 -18.41 13.78 -9.61
N ALA A 113 -18.74 13.88 -8.33
CA ALA A 113 -17.79 13.64 -7.25
C ALA A 113 -17.24 12.19 -7.29
N ILE A 114 -18.10 11.18 -7.46
CA ILE A 114 -17.64 9.79 -7.63
C ILE A 114 -16.77 9.65 -8.88
N PHE A 115 -17.24 10.16 -10.02
CA PHE A 115 -16.53 10.01 -11.30
C PHE A 115 -15.13 10.63 -11.25
N ILE A 116 -15.00 11.86 -10.75
CA ILE A 116 -13.71 12.56 -10.64
C ILE A 116 -12.79 11.88 -9.63
N SER A 117 -13.33 11.40 -8.51
CA SER A 117 -12.52 10.68 -7.50
C SER A 117 -11.98 9.37 -8.06
N LEU A 118 -12.80 8.64 -8.82
CA LEU A 118 -12.38 7.45 -9.54
C LEU A 118 -11.27 7.80 -10.53
N ALA A 119 -11.52 8.74 -11.46
CA ALA A 119 -10.54 9.14 -12.46
C ALA A 119 -9.21 9.59 -11.84
N ALA A 120 -9.26 10.43 -10.80
CA ALA A 120 -8.08 10.92 -10.09
C ALA A 120 -7.31 9.80 -9.38
N SER A 121 -8.00 8.79 -8.83
CA SER A 121 -7.37 7.63 -8.17
C SER A 121 -6.52 6.80 -9.14
N PHE A 122 -6.87 6.78 -10.44
CA PHE A 122 -6.13 6.06 -11.49
C PHE A 122 -5.14 6.94 -12.26
N ALA A 123 -5.31 8.26 -12.26
CA ALA A 123 -4.48 9.18 -13.03
C ALA A 123 -3.10 9.43 -12.39
N ALA A 124 -2.94 9.19 -11.10
CA ALA A 124 -1.67 9.43 -10.41
C ALA A 124 -0.59 8.44 -10.89
N PRO A 125 0.63 8.89 -11.20
CA PRO A 125 1.77 8.00 -11.49
C PRO A 125 2.03 6.99 -10.36
N TYR A 126 1.71 7.38 -9.13
CA TYR A 126 1.81 6.56 -7.93
C TYR A 126 0.82 5.38 -7.88
N PHE A 127 -0.10 5.27 -8.84
CA PHE A 127 -1.04 4.17 -8.95
C PHE A 127 -0.36 2.80 -8.92
N ILE A 128 0.84 2.63 -9.45
CA ILE A 128 1.51 1.32 -9.55
C ILE A 128 2.32 0.98 -8.28
N PHE A 129 2.45 1.92 -7.33
CA PHE A 129 3.36 1.77 -6.19
C PHE A 129 3.03 0.63 -5.25
N ASN A 130 1.79 0.12 -5.29
CA ASN A 130 1.39 -1.04 -4.48
C ASN A 130 2.23 -2.30 -4.79
N ASN A 131 2.89 -2.35 -5.94
CA ASN A 131 3.74 -3.47 -6.34
C ASN A 131 5.15 -3.42 -5.73
N PHE A 132 5.57 -2.27 -5.17
CA PHE A 132 6.88 -2.08 -4.56
C PHE A 132 6.74 -2.01 -3.03
N ILE A 133 7.68 -2.63 -2.33
CA ILE A 133 7.76 -2.53 -0.87
C ILE A 133 8.52 -1.28 -0.47
N MET A 134 7.80 -0.16 -0.40
CA MET A 134 8.37 1.14 -0.06
C MET A 134 7.42 1.98 0.80
N ALA A 135 7.96 2.93 1.56
CA ALA A 135 7.20 3.77 2.49
C ALA A 135 6.19 4.70 1.80
N GLU A 136 6.38 4.99 0.52
CA GLU A 136 5.49 5.77 -0.35
C GLU A 136 4.06 5.26 -0.35
N ASN A 137 3.86 3.95 -0.11
CA ASN A 137 2.53 3.38 0.05
C ASN A 137 1.74 3.99 1.23
N LEU A 138 2.43 4.44 2.30
CA LEU A 138 1.79 5.10 3.44
C LEU A 138 1.49 6.58 3.19
N TYR A 139 2.27 7.25 2.33
CA TYR A 139 2.13 8.69 2.08
C TYR A 139 1.04 9.03 1.05
N TYR A 140 0.57 8.03 0.29
CA TYR A 140 -0.29 8.26 -0.86
C TYR A 140 -1.74 8.63 -0.52
N PRO A 141 -2.44 7.94 0.40
CA PRO A 141 -3.83 8.28 0.76
C PRO A 141 -3.95 9.60 1.52
#